data_AF-A0A973XBC6-F1
#
_entry.id   AF-A0A973XBC6-F1
#
_cell.length_a   1.000
_cell.length_b   1.000
_cell.length_c   1.000
_cell.angle_alpha   90.00
_cell.angle_beta   90.00
_cell.angle_gamma   90.00
#
_symmetry.space_group_name_H-M   'P 1'
#
loop_
_entity.id
_entity.type
_entity.pdbx_description
1 polymer ?
#
loop_
_entity_poly.entity_id
_entity_poly.type
_entity_poly.pdbx_seq_one_letter_code
_entity_poly.pdbx_strand_id
1 'polypeptide(L)'
;MSLSKTTLSAIQQAGQALHKATVVVAGAVREQAEHMVATVASQPFQVEGEQAFANFKMLARLSQELLALEEQLKGLYATASELASPVMDVVAAIPNARARAAAPNDVAEDAVVKPASVRSAKRTTRKPAAKPASQTAARSKAQKAAKPVALTANDTKVLDYLKTVLKAGEWLDLTGASVAQGAAMPLGSVGISLKKVVASGAVKKRGRGSYQIAA
;
A
#
# COMPACT_ATOMS: atom_id res chain seq x y z
N MET A 1 18.32 30.29 -15.32
CA MET A 1 17.35 29.89 -14.27
C MET A 1 17.49 28.40 -14.06
N SER A 2 18.28 27.96 -13.08
CA SER A 2 18.47 26.54 -12.76
C SER A 2 17.17 25.96 -12.17
N LEU A 3 16.72 24.81 -12.68
CA LEU A 3 15.60 24.08 -12.09
C LEU A 3 15.93 23.71 -10.64
N SER A 4 15.01 23.97 -9.71
CA SER A 4 15.22 23.69 -8.28
C SER A 4 15.18 22.18 -8.02
N LYS A 5 15.91 21.74 -6.98
CA LYS A 5 15.91 20.34 -6.50
C LYS A 5 14.49 19.79 -6.28
N THR A 6 13.54 20.65 -5.94
CA THR A 6 12.13 20.32 -5.76
C THR A 6 11.44 19.88 -7.05
N THR A 7 11.77 20.47 -8.21
CA THR A 7 11.20 20.08 -9.50
C THR A 7 11.73 18.72 -9.94
N LEU A 8 13.02 18.45 -9.75
CA LEU A 8 13.59 17.12 -10.00
C LEU A 8 12.98 16.05 -9.09
N SER A 9 12.76 16.35 -7.81
CA SER A 9 12.10 15.40 -6.90
C SER A 9 10.65 15.11 -7.31
N ALA A 10 9.93 16.12 -7.81
CA ALA A 10 8.56 15.95 -8.28
C ALA A 10 8.50 15.06 -9.54
N ILE A 11 9.41 15.26 -10.49
CA ILE A 11 9.54 14.40 -11.68
C ILE A 11 9.87 12.96 -11.26
N GLN A 12 10.81 12.78 -10.34
CA GLN A 12 11.15 11.44 -9.84
C GLN A 12 9.97 10.75 -9.15
N GLN A 13 9.20 11.48 -8.34
CA GLN A 13 8.02 10.95 -7.67
C GLN A 13 6.92 10.56 -8.68
N ALA A 14 6.72 11.36 -9.72
CA ALA A 14 5.82 11.03 -10.82
C ALA A 14 6.25 9.74 -11.55
N GLY A 15 7.55 9.59 -11.82
CA GLY A 15 8.11 8.36 -12.41
C GLY A 15 7.88 7.13 -11.54
N GLN A 16 8.06 7.24 -10.22
CA GLN A 16 7.78 6.14 -9.28
C GLN A 16 6.30 5.75 -9.25
N ALA A 17 5.39 6.74 -9.28
CA ALA A 17 3.95 6.49 -9.31
C ALA A 17 3.54 5.80 -10.62
N LEU A 18 4.09 6.25 -11.75
CA LEU A 18 3.85 5.65 -13.06
C LEU A 18 4.37 4.22 -13.15
N HIS A 19 5.57 3.96 -12.62
CA HIS A 19 6.12 2.62 -12.56
C HIS A 19 5.25 1.67 -11.71
N LYS A 20 4.78 2.13 -10.55
CA LYS A 20 3.83 1.36 -9.73
C LYS A 20 2.55 1.03 -10.48
N ALA A 21 1.98 1.99 -11.20
CA ALA A 21 0.80 1.76 -12.03
C ALA A 21 1.08 0.72 -13.12
N THR A 22 2.24 0.79 -13.78
CA THR A 22 2.67 -0.15 -14.82
C THR A 22 2.76 -1.58 -14.28
N VAL A 23 3.33 -1.78 -13.09
CA VAL A 23 3.41 -3.11 -12.44
C VAL A 23 2.02 -3.67 -12.15
N VAL A 24 1.10 -2.84 -11.64
CA VAL A 24 -0.28 -3.27 -11.35
C VAL A 24 -1.02 -3.64 -12.63
N VAL A 25 -0.92 -2.82 -13.67
CA VAL A 25 -1.55 -3.10 -14.98
C VAL A 25 -0.96 -4.35 -15.61
N ALA A 26 0.36 -4.55 -15.57
CA ALA A 26 0.98 -5.77 -16.07
C ALA A 26 0.51 -7.03 -15.32
N GLY A 27 0.25 -6.92 -14.01
CA GLY A 27 -0.39 -7.97 -13.23
C GLY A 27 -1.79 -8.28 -13.73
N ALA A 28 -2.63 -7.26 -13.91
CA ALA A 28 -4.00 -7.41 -14.41
C ALA A 28 -4.06 -7.98 -15.85
N VAL A 29 -3.13 -7.57 -16.73
CA VAL A 29 -3.01 -8.13 -18.09
C VAL A 29 -2.71 -9.63 -18.03
N ARG A 30 -1.83 -10.06 -17.12
CA ARG A 30 -1.46 -11.48 -16.96
C ARG A 30 -2.65 -12.30 -16.43
N GLU A 31 -3.36 -11.81 -15.42
CA GLU A 31 -4.57 -12.45 -14.89
C GLU A 31 -5.67 -12.55 -15.96
N GLN A 32 -5.88 -11.48 -16.74
CA GLN A 32 -6.84 -11.50 -17.85
C GLN A 32 -6.42 -12.43 -18.99
N ALA A 33 -5.12 -12.59 -19.25
CA ALA A 33 -4.60 -13.54 -20.22
C ALA A 33 -4.85 -14.99 -19.78
N GLU A 34 -4.65 -15.30 -18.49
CA GLU A 34 -4.96 -16.60 -17.91
C GLU A 34 -6.47 -16.90 -18.03
N HIS A 35 -7.31 -15.91 -17.71
CA HIS A 35 -8.77 -16.02 -17.90
C HIS A 35 -9.14 -16.25 -19.37
N MET A 36 -8.55 -15.48 -20.30
CA MET A 36 -8.78 -15.63 -21.73
C MET A 36 -8.39 -17.03 -22.22
N VAL A 37 -7.23 -17.55 -21.81
CA VAL A 37 -6.80 -18.92 -22.18
C VAL A 37 -7.79 -19.96 -21.65
N ALA A 38 -8.27 -19.81 -20.42
CA ALA A 38 -9.25 -20.72 -19.85
C ALA A 38 -10.62 -20.65 -20.56
N THR A 39 -11.09 -19.44 -20.88
CA THR A 39 -12.36 -19.24 -21.62
C THR A 39 -12.25 -19.74 -23.06
N VAL A 40 -11.15 -19.46 -23.77
CA VAL A 40 -10.94 -19.92 -25.15
C VAL A 40 -10.78 -21.44 -25.21
N ALA A 41 -10.10 -22.04 -24.22
CA ALA A 41 -9.94 -23.50 -24.16
C ALA A 41 -11.26 -24.24 -23.87
N SER A 42 -12.15 -23.64 -23.08
CA SER A 42 -13.45 -24.23 -22.74
C SER A 42 -14.54 -23.93 -23.77
N GLN A 43 -14.53 -22.72 -24.34
CA GLN A 43 -15.62 -22.19 -25.17
C GLN A 43 -15.09 -21.19 -26.24
N PRO A 44 -14.40 -21.67 -27.29
CA PRO A 44 -13.68 -20.83 -28.24
C PRO A 44 -14.56 -19.94 -29.15
N PHE A 45 -15.82 -20.31 -29.38
CA PHE A 45 -16.73 -19.64 -30.33
C PHE A 45 -17.90 -18.92 -29.65
N GLN A 46 -17.85 -18.76 -28.33
CA GLN A 46 -18.88 -18.06 -27.58
C GLN A 46 -18.55 -16.57 -27.49
N VAL A 47 -19.59 -15.74 -27.40
CA VAL A 47 -19.49 -14.27 -27.30
C VAL A 47 -18.59 -13.85 -26.12
N GLU A 48 -18.57 -14.65 -25.06
CA GLU A 48 -17.76 -14.43 -23.87
C GLU A 48 -16.25 -14.57 -24.12
N GLY A 49 -15.84 -15.48 -25.03
CA GLY A 49 -14.46 -15.61 -25.47
C GLY A 49 -13.99 -14.40 -26.30
N GLU A 50 -14.85 -13.91 -27.20
CA GLU A 50 -14.57 -12.68 -27.97
C GLU A 50 -14.47 -11.46 -27.06
N GLN A 51 -15.35 -11.36 -26.05
CA GLN A 51 -15.32 -10.27 -25.08
C GLN A 51 -14.06 -10.33 -24.19
N ALA A 52 -13.64 -11.52 -23.76
CA ALA A 52 -12.40 -11.71 -23.03
C ALA A 52 -11.17 -11.27 -23.85
N PHE A 53 -11.16 -11.60 -25.15
CA PHE A 53 -10.10 -11.19 -26.07
C PHE A 53 -10.08 -9.67 -26.34
N ALA A 54 -11.25 -9.05 -26.49
CA ALA A 54 -11.38 -7.61 -26.63
C ALA A 54 -10.87 -6.87 -25.38
N ASN A 55 -11.25 -7.35 -24.19
CA ASN A 55 -10.79 -6.80 -22.91
C ASN A 55 -9.27 -6.95 -22.75
N PHE A 56 -8.71 -8.11 -23.08
CA PHE A 56 -7.27 -8.34 -23.07
C PHE A 56 -6.53 -7.35 -24.00
N LYS A 57 -7.01 -7.15 -25.23
CA LYS A 57 -6.42 -6.19 -26.16
C LYS A 57 -6.44 -4.75 -25.62
N MET A 58 -7.55 -4.33 -25.01
CA MET A 58 -7.63 -3.00 -24.40
C MET A 58 -6.63 -2.82 -23.26
N LEU A 59 -6.54 -3.80 -22.37
CA LEU A 59 -5.58 -3.83 -21.26
C LEU A 59 -4.13 -3.83 -21.76
N ALA A 60 -3.83 -4.61 -22.80
CA ALA A 60 -2.51 -4.65 -23.43
C ALA A 60 -2.13 -3.28 -24.01
N ARG A 61 -3.05 -2.62 -24.72
CA ARG A 61 -2.82 -1.27 -25.26
C ARG A 61 -2.55 -0.25 -24.15
N LEU A 62 -3.33 -0.29 -23.07
CA LEU A 62 -3.13 0.57 -21.91
C LEU A 62 -1.76 0.33 -21.25
N SER A 63 -1.31 -0.92 -21.16
CA SER A 63 0.03 -1.23 -20.66
C SER A 63 1.14 -0.64 -21.54
N GLN A 64 0.95 -0.65 -22.86
CA GLN A 64 1.90 -0.09 -23.81
C GLN A 64 1.94 1.44 -23.74
N GLU A 65 0.80 2.09 -23.55
CA GLU A 65 0.71 3.54 -23.36
C GLU A 65 1.41 3.99 -22.06
N LEU A 66 1.29 3.22 -20.98
CA LEU A 66 2.01 3.50 -19.73
C LEU A 66 3.53 3.37 -19.88
N LEU A 67 4.01 2.38 -20.64
CA LEU A 67 5.44 2.24 -20.94
C LEU A 67 5.97 3.42 -21.79
N ALA A 68 5.18 3.88 -22.77
CA ALA A 68 5.54 5.05 -23.57
C ALA A 68 5.62 6.33 -22.72
N LEU A 69 4.68 6.53 -21.79
CA LEU A 69 4.72 7.61 -20.82
C LEU A 69 5.96 7.52 -19.91
N GLU A 70 6.37 6.30 -19.52
CA GLU A 70 7.57 6.10 -18.68
C GLU A 70 8.83 6.55 -19.42
N GLU A 71 8.92 6.23 -20.71
CA GLU A 71 10.03 6.64 -21.57
C GLU A 71 10.07 8.17 -21.77
N GLN A 72 8.92 8.81 -21.99
CA GLN A 72 8.82 10.26 -22.05
C GLN A 72 9.26 10.92 -20.75
N LEU A 73 8.87 10.34 -19.60
CA LEU A 73 9.20 10.87 -18.28
C LEU A 73 10.69 10.72 -17.96
N LYS A 74 11.34 9.63 -18.42
CA LYS A 74 12.80 9.48 -18.40
C LYS A 74 13.49 10.58 -19.22
N GLY A 75 12.99 10.88 -20.41
CA GLY A 75 13.50 11.97 -21.25
C GLY A 75 13.37 13.34 -20.57
N LEU A 76 12.20 13.62 -19.97
CA LEU A 76 11.96 14.84 -19.19
C LEU A 76 12.88 14.96 -17.97
N TYR A 77 13.16 13.85 -17.28
CA TYR A 77 14.12 13.85 -16.18
C TYR A 77 15.54 14.13 -16.66
N ALA A 78 15.97 13.53 -17.79
CA ALA A 78 17.28 13.77 -18.36
C ALA A 78 17.47 15.25 -18.72
N THR A 79 16.52 15.85 -19.43
CA THR A 79 16.58 17.29 -19.79
C THR A 79 16.51 18.19 -18.56
N ALA A 80 15.66 17.87 -17.58
CA ALA A 80 15.60 18.61 -16.32
C ALA A 80 16.91 18.51 -15.52
N SER A 81 17.60 17.36 -15.56
CA SER A 81 18.88 17.15 -14.87
C SER A 81 20.04 17.89 -15.53
N GLU A 82 20.04 18.00 -16.86
CA GLU A 82 21.01 18.79 -17.62
C GLU A 82 20.85 20.28 -17.30
N LEU A 83 19.61 20.77 -17.25
CA LEU A 83 19.29 22.16 -16.88
C LEU A 83 19.50 22.48 -15.38
N ALA A 84 19.54 21.46 -14.53
CA ALA A 84 19.82 21.60 -13.10
C ALA A 84 21.32 21.48 -12.76
N SER A 85 22.15 21.07 -13.72
CA SER A 85 23.59 21.04 -13.54
C SER A 85 24.10 22.49 -13.44
N PRO A 86 24.75 22.88 -12.33
CA PRO A 86 25.34 24.21 -12.25
C PRO A 86 26.42 24.29 -13.34
N VAL A 87 26.30 25.29 -14.22
CA VAL A 87 27.41 25.77 -15.05
C VAL A 87 28.58 25.95 -14.09
N MET A 88 29.60 25.09 -14.20
CA MET A 88 30.74 25.15 -13.30
C MET A 88 31.38 26.52 -13.43
N ASP A 89 31.38 27.25 -12.32
CA ASP A 89 32.10 28.51 -12.17
C ASP A 89 33.57 28.24 -12.47
N VAL A 90 34.11 28.94 -13.47
CA VAL A 90 35.52 28.90 -13.86
C VAL A 90 36.32 29.40 -12.66
N VAL A 91 36.88 28.49 -11.86
CA VAL A 91 37.77 28.87 -10.75
C VAL A 91 38.95 29.63 -11.35
N ALA A 92 39.00 30.89 -10.94
CA ALA A 92 40.00 31.88 -11.28
C ALA A 92 41.44 31.40 -11.04
N ALA A 93 42.30 31.78 -11.99
CA ALA A 93 43.71 32.10 -11.90
C ALA A 93 44.57 31.48 -10.77
N ILE A 94 45.55 30.68 -11.19
CA ILE A 94 46.80 30.41 -10.48
C ILE A 94 47.59 31.73 -10.30
N PRO A 95 48.15 32.03 -9.11
CA PRO A 95 49.61 32.10 -9.05
C PRO A 95 50.23 31.41 -7.81
N ASN A 96 51.42 30.89 -8.05
CA ASN A 96 52.33 30.22 -7.13
C ASN A 96 52.54 30.91 -5.77
N ALA A 97 52.45 30.14 -4.69
CA ALA A 97 53.30 30.34 -3.52
C ALA A 97 53.71 28.97 -2.94
N ARG A 98 55.00 28.72 -3.02
CA ARG A 98 55.73 27.52 -2.61
C ARG A 98 55.88 27.54 -1.08
N ALA A 99 55.28 26.59 -0.37
CA ALA A 99 55.68 26.28 1.01
C ALA A 99 55.53 24.77 1.28
N ARG A 100 56.69 24.11 1.38
CA ARG A 100 56.89 22.75 1.89
C ARG A 100 56.74 22.77 3.41
N ALA A 101 55.96 21.84 3.97
CA ALA A 101 56.25 21.07 5.19
C ALA A 101 54.99 20.22 5.50
N ALA A 102 55.05 18.91 5.27
CA ALA A 102 55.32 17.89 6.29
C ALA A 102 54.01 17.21 6.72
N ALA A 103 53.84 15.97 6.30
CA ALA A 103 52.77 15.07 6.72
C ALA A 103 52.90 14.73 8.22
N PRO A 104 51.80 14.24 8.84
CA PRO A 104 51.68 12.79 8.93
C PRO A 104 50.28 12.27 8.56
N ASN A 105 50.26 10.99 8.23
CA ASN A 105 49.09 10.19 7.87
C ASN A 105 47.96 10.27 8.92
N ASP A 106 46.74 10.54 8.46
CA ASP A 106 45.49 10.17 9.13
C ASP A 106 44.49 9.83 8.02
N VAL A 107 44.49 8.58 7.56
CA VAL A 107 43.48 7.54 7.89
C VAL A 107 42.05 8.02 7.66
N ALA A 108 41.40 7.34 6.72
CA ALA A 108 40.00 7.48 6.35
C ALA A 108 39.08 7.45 7.58
N GLU A 109 38.18 8.43 7.71
CA GLU A 109 37.01 8.30 8.56
C GLU A 109 36.02 7.32 7.92
N ASP A 110 36.20 6.05 8.25
CA ASP A 110 35.22 5.00 8.08
C ASP A 110 34.16 5.15 9.20
N ALA A 111 33.02 5.72 8.86
CA ALA A 111 31.91 5.86 9.80
C ALA A 111 31.23 4.49 10.01
N VAL A 112 31.78 3.73 10.96
CA VAL A 112 31.20 2.49 11.48
C VAL A 112 29.88 2.78 12.22
N VAL A 113 28.78 2.46 11.54
CA VAL A 113 27.75 1.50 11.97
C VAL A 113 27.17 1.70 13.40
N LYS A 114 25.89 2.11 13.46
CA LYS A 114 24.98 1.75 14.56
C LYS A 114 23.79 0.95 14.01
N PRO A 115 23.87 -0.40 13.99
CA PRO A 115 22.75 -1.27 13.70
C PRO A 115 22.06 -1.56 15.04
N ALA A 116 20.81 -1.16 15.19
CA ALA A 116 20.02 -1.56 16.34
C ALA A 116 19.68 -3.06 16.23
N SER A 117 20.57 -3.85 16.85
CA SER A 117 20.45 -5.21 17.37
C SER A 117 19.09 -5.89 17.23
N VAL A 118 19.06 -6.88 16.34
CA VAL A 118 18.19 -8.05 16.40
C VAL A 118 18.55 -8.86 17.66
N ARG A 119 17.59 -9.11 18.54
CA ARG A 119 17.71 -10.15 19.58
C ARG A 119 16.73 -11.29 19.27
N SER A 120 17.26 -12.34 18.68
CA SER A 120 16.66 -13.67 18.65
C SER A 120 17.31 -14.55 19.71
N ALA A 121 16.49 -15.19 20.55
CA ALA A 121 16.66 -16.51 21.19
C ALA A 121 15.67 -16.54 22.37
N LYS A 122 14.76 -17.51 22.48
CA LYS A 122 15.11 -18.87 22.82
C LYS A 122 14.01 -19.86 22.39
N ARG A 123 14.45 -20.86 21.62
CA ARG A 123 13.75 -22.08 21.25
C ARG A 123 13.76 -23.03 22.45
N THR A 124 12.59 -23.49 22.90
CA THR A 124 12.46 -24.74 23.67
C THR A 124 11.39 -25.59 23.02
N THR A 125 11.88 -26.58 22.28
CA THR A 125 11.14 -27.74 21.78
C THR A 125 10.89 -28.74 22.92
N ARG A 126 9.64 -29.21 23.08
CA ARG A 126 9.30 -30.63 23.25
C ARG A 126 7.79 -30.84 23.04
N LYS A 127 7.49 -32.00 22.46
CA LYS A 127 6.33 -32.41 21.65
C LYS A 127 5.36 -33.30 22.51
N PRO A 128 4.44 -34.11 21.95
CA PRO A 128 3.00 -33.88 21.74
C PRO A 128 2.04 -34.81 22.52
N ALA A 129 0.74 -34.51 22.52
CA ALA A 129 -0.35 -35.50 22.65
C ALA A 129 -1.61 -34.90 21.99
N ALA A 130 -2.02 -35.35 20.81
CA ALA A 130 -2.92 -36.48 20.54
C ALA A 130 -4.31 -35.95 20.13
N LYS A 131 -4.71 -36.28 18.89
CA LYS A 131 -6.09 -36.14 18.36
C LYS A 131 -7.02 -37.10 19.14
N PRO A 132 -8.35 -36.96 19.03
CA PRO A 132 -9.03 -37.62 17.92
C PRO A 132 -10.01 -36.72 17.17
N ALA A 133 -10.31 -37.16 15.95
CA ALA A 133 -11.27 -36.58 15.03
C ALA A 133 -12.72 -36.89 15.44
N SER A 134 -13.65 -36.04 15.01
CA SER A 134 -14.95 -36.49 14.49
C SER A 134 -15.59 -35.38 13.66
N GLN A 135 -15.67 -35.62 12.36
CA GLN A 135 -16.67 -35.01 11.48
C GLN A 135 -18.05 -35.52 11.89
N THR A 136 -19.06 -34.66 11.97
CA THR A 136 -20.34 -34.86 11.25
C THR A 136 -21.22 -33.62 11.34
N ALA A 137 -21.97 -33.39 10.27
CA ALA A 137 -22.92 -32.31 10.04
C ALA A 137 -24.08 -32.29 11.04
N ALA A 138 -24.64 -31.10 11.29
CA ALA A 138 -26.05 -30.78 11.03
C ALA A 138 -26.47 -29.46 11.71
N ARG A 139 -27.38 -28.77 11.03
CA ARG A 139 -28.09 -27.54 11.40
C ARG A 139 -28.60 -27.53 12.84
N SER A 140 -28.46 -26.39 13.52
CA SER A 140 -29.54 -25.80 14.32
C SER A 140 -29.29 -24.31 14.57
N LYS A 141 -30.30 -23.51 14.21
CA LYS A 141 -30.46 -22.12 14.63
C LYS A 141 -30.62 -22.09 16.16
N ALA A 142 -29.74 -21.39 16.86
CA ALA A 142 -30.03 -20.89 18.20
C ALA A 142 -29.12 -19.69 18.48
N GLN A 143 -29.76 -18.56 18.81
CA GLN A 143 -29.14 -17.32 19.22
C GLN A 143 -28.14 -17.57 20.35
N LYS A 144 -26.85 -17.48 20.02
CA LYS A 144 -25.79 -17.50 21.03
C LYS A 144 -25.53 -16.05 21.41
N ALA A 145 -26.01 -15.66 22.58
CA ALA A 145 -25.64 -14.42 23.25
C ALA A 145 -24.09 -14.32 23.23
N ALA A 146 -23.59 -13.38 22.43
CA ALA A 146 -22.17 -13.20 22.23
C ALA A 146 -21.55 -12.67 23.53
N LYS A 147 -20.49 -13.35 23.99
CA LYS A 147 -19.62 -12.84 25.05
C LYS A 147 -19.16 -11.43 24.66
N PRO A 148 -19.03 -10.47 25.60
CA PRO A 148 -18.61 -9.12 25.27
C PRO A 148 -17.23 -9.16 24.63
N VAL A 149 -17.16 -8.79 23.35
CA VAL A 149 -15.89 -8.65 22.65
C VAL A 149 -15.15 -7.50 23.31
N ALA A 150 -14.05 -7.82 24.00
CA ALA A 150 -13.19 -6.81 24.61
C ALA A 150 -12.65 -5.87 23.53
N LEU A 151 -13.01 -4.59 23.64
CA LEU A 151 -12.55 -3.55 22.73
C LEU A 151 -11.09 -3.24 23.00
N THR A 152 -10.27 -3.24 21.95
CA THR A 152 -8.88 -2.80 22.00
C THR A 152 -8.80 -1.26 21.94
N ALA A 153 -7.64 -0.67 22.25
CA ALA A 153 -7.44 0.78 22.20
C ALA A 153 -7.71 1.41 20.81
N ASN A 154 -7.64 0.61 19.76
CA ASN A 154 -7.99 1.04 18.40
C ASN A 154 -9.51 0.99 18.17
N ASP A 155 -10.18 0.00 18.76
CA ASP A 155 -11.64 -0.16 18.64
C ASP A 155 -12.36 0.97 19.38
N THR A 156 -11.81 1.43 20.51
CA THR A 156 -12.35 2.58 21.26
C THR A 156 -12.26 3.88 20.46
N LYS A 157 -11.14 4.15 19.77
CA LYS A 157 -10.99 5.34 18.91
C LYS A 157 -12.03 5.37 17.79
N VAL A 158 -12.28 4.22 17.15
CA VAL A 158 -13.31 4.09 16.13
C VAL A 158 -14.70 4.32 16.73
N LEU A 159 -14.97 3.77 17.91
CA LEU A 159 -16.24 3.96 18.60
C LEU A 159 -16.46 5.42 19.01
N ASP A 160 -15.44 6.11 19.52
CA ASP A 160 -15.50 7.53 19.89
C ASP A 160 -15.78 8.42 18.68
N TYR A 161 -15.13 8.16 17.54
CA TYR A 161 -15.45 8.85 16.29
C TYR A 161 -16.88 8.53 15.80
N LEU A 162 -17.31 7.27 15.89
CA LEU A 162 -18.67 6.90 15.49
C LEU A 162 -19.72 7.56 16.40
N LYS A 163 -19.43 7.79 17.68
CA LYS A 163 -20.30 8.54 18.59
C LYS A 163 -20.46 10.02 18.23
N THR A 164 -19.44 10.65 17.65
CA THR A 164 -19.54 12.06 17.24
C THR A 164 -20.28 12.24 15.93
N VAL A 165 -20.24 11.24 15.05
CA VAL A 165 -20.79 11.34 13.70
C VAL A 165 -22.17 10.69 13.56
N LEU A 166 -22.46 9.63 14.31
CA LEU A 166 -23.75 8.95 14.26
C LEU A 166 -24.70 9.49 15.34
N LYS A 167 -25.98 9.64 14.99
CA LYS A 167 -27.04 9.94 15.96
C LYS A 167 -27.83 8.68 16.29
N ALA A 168 -28.35 8.59 17.52
CA ALA A 168 -29.30 7.55 17.88
C ALA A 168 -30.57 7.71 17.02
N GLY A 169 -31.04 6.63 16.38
CA GLY A 169 -32.23 6.67 15.52
C GLY A 169 -31.97 7.00 14.05
N GLU A 170 -30.78 7.49 13.69
CA GLU A 170 -30.43 7.84 12.30
C GLU A 170 -29.44 6.84 11.68
N TRP A 171 -29.66 6.47 10.43
CA TRP A 171 -28.73 5.63 9.65
C TRP A 171 -27.86 6.53 8.80
N LEU A 172 -26.54 6.41 8.96
CA LEU A 172 -25.59 7.16 8.15
C LEU A 172 -24.69 6.24 7.35
N ASP A 173 -24.51 6.55 6.07
CA ASP A 173 -23.57 5.87 5.20
C ASP A 173 -22.16 6.40 5.43
N LEU A 174 -21.34 5.59 6.09
CA LEU A 174 -19.92 5.86 6.31
C LEU A 174 -19.06 4.91 5.48
N THR A 175 -18.08 5.49 4.79
CA THR A 175 -17.04 4.73 4.09
C THR A 175 -15.93 4.35 5.07
N GLY A 176 -15.22 3.26 4.80
CA GLY A 176 -14.04 2.89 5.60
C GLY A 176 -12.97 3.99 5.63
N ALA A 177 -12.89 4.80 4.56
CA ALA A 177 -11.95 5.91 4.44
C ALA A 177 -12.33 7.08 5.36
N SER A 178 -13.62 7.45 5.45
CA SER A 178 -14.03 8.54 6.36
C SER A 178 -13.84 8.16 7.82
N VAL A 179 -14.12 6.90 8.18
CA VAL A 179 -13.84 6.37 9.52
C VAL A 179 -12.34 6.32 9.81
N ALA A 180 -11.50 5.96 8.83
CA ALA A 180 -10.05 5.96 8.97
C ALA A 180 -9.49 7.37 9.23
N GLN A 181 -9.96 8.35 8.49
CA GLN A 181 -9.57 9.76 8.67
C GLN A 181 -10.04 10.29 10.03
N GLY A 182 -11.29 10.03 10.38
CA GLY A 182 -11.89 10.50 11.62
C GLY A 182 -11.32 9.87 12.90
N ALA A 183 -10.97 8.58 12.85
CA ALA A 183 -10.37 7.86 13.96
C ALA A 183 -8.82 7.94 13.97
N ALA A 184 -8.21 8.64 13.01
CA ALA A 184 -6.77 8.72 12.80
C ALA A 184 -6.09 7.34 12.76
N MET A 185 -6.63 6.43 11.95
CA MET A 185 -6.19 5.03 11.86
C MET A 185 -5.92 4.58 10.42
N PRO A 186 -4.97 3.64 10.21
CA PRO A 186 -4.77 3.01 8.91
C PRO A 186 -6.02 2.24 8.45
N LEU A 187 -6.35 2.34 7.17
CA LEU A 187 -7.54 1.71 6.57
C LEU A 187 -7.62 0.20 6.84
N GLY A 188 -6.48 -0.49 6.88
CA GLY A 188 -6.39 -1.93 7.17
C GLY A 188 -6.85 -2.30 8.59
N SER A 189 -6.64 -1.43 9.57
CA SER A 189 -7.03 -1.66 10.96
C SER A 189 -8.50 -1.32 11.22
N VAL A 190 -9.03 -0.32 10.51
CA VAL A 190 -10.41 0.16 10.65
C VAL A 190 -11.43 -0.92 10.33
N GLY A 191 -11.20 -1.71 9.27
CA GLY A 191 -12.13 -2.79 8.91
C GLY A 191 -12.29 -3.86 9.99
N ILE A 192 -11.21 -4.16 10.72
CA ILE A 192 -11.22 -5.12 11.83
C ILE A 192 -11.87 -4.49 13.06
N SER A 193 -11.49 -3.27 13.39
CA SER A 193 -12.04 -2.53 14.53
C SER A 193 -13.54 -2.27 14.39
N LEU A 194 -14.00 -1.90 13.19
CA LEU A 194 -15.42 -1.69 12.90
C LEU A 194 -16.23 -2.97 13.04
N LYS A 195 -15.69 -4.12 12.62
CA LYS A 195 -16.33 -5.43 12.85
C LYS A 195 -16.42 -5.75 14.35
N LYS A 196 -15.38 -5.43 15.12
CA LYS A 196 -15.38 -5.64 16.58
C LYS A 196 -16.36 -4.71 17.31
N VAL A 197 -16.45 -3.44 16.91
CA VAL A 197 -17.40 -2.46 17.47
C VAL A 197 -18.86 -2.82 17.14
N VAL A 198 -19.11 -3.39 15.96
CA VAL A 198 -20.43 -3.96 15.63
C VAL A 198 -20.69 -5.23 16.44
N ALA A 199 -19.69 -6.10 16.60
CA ALA A 199 -19.81 -7.33 17.39
C ALA A 199 -19.95 -7.08 18.90
N SER A 200 -19.41 -5.98 19.41
CA SER A 200 -19.60 -5.54 20.81
C SER A 200 -21.00 -4.96 21.05
N GLY A 201 -21.81 -4.81 20.00
CA GLY A 201 -23.16 -4.29 20.09
C GLY A 201 -23.23 -2.77 20.27
N ALA A 202 -22.12 -2.04 20.16
CA ALA A 202 -22.10 -0.57 20.30
C ALA A 202 -22.65 0.14 19.05
N VAL A 203 -22.59 -0.52 17.88
CA VAL A 203 -23.03 0.03 16.59
C VAL A 203 -23.79 -1.04 15.81
N LYS A 204 -24.96 -0.67 15.26
CA LYS A 204 -25.77 -1.51 14.37
C LYS A 204 -25.38 -1.25 12.92
N LYS A 205 -25.41 -2.31 12.10
CA LYS A 205 -25.13 -2.26 10.65
C LYS A 205 -26.34 -2.79 9.87
N ARG A 206 -26.88 -2.00 8.95
CA ARG A 206 -28.05 -2.36 8.11
C ARG A 206 -27.68 -2.80 6.70
N GLY A 207 -26.51 -2.41 6.19
CA GLY A 207 -26.09 -2.67 4.82
C GLY A 207 -24.60 -2.44 4.58
N ARG A 208 -24.17 -2.29 3.33
CA ARG A 208 -22.79 -1.91 3.00
C ARG A 208 -22.59 -0.43 3.32
N GLY A 209 -22.01 -0.13 4.48
CA GLY A 209 -21.61 1.24 4.84
C GLY A 209 -22.59 1.98 5.74
N SER A 210 -23.83 1.50 5.91
CA SER A 210 -24.80 2.15 6.80
C SER A 210 -24.64 1.69 8.25
N TYR A 211 -24.32 2.63 9.14
CA TYR A 211 -24.13 2.40 10.57
C TYR A 211 -25.06 3.29 11.41
N GLN A 212 -25.34 2.85 12.64
CA GLN A 212 -26.14 3.57 13.63
C GLN A 212 -25.64 3.22 15.03
N ILE A 213 -25.67 4.15 15.98
CA ILE A 213 -25.36 3.84 17.39
C ILE A 213 -26.44 2.92 17.95
N ALA A 214 -26.03 1.83 18.59
CA ALA A 214 -26.95 1.04 19.40
C ALA A 214 -27.24 1.83 20.67
N ALA A 215 -28.44 2.41 20.76
CA ALA A 215 -28.99 2.93 22.01
C ALA A 215 -29.18 1.80 23.03
#